data_AF-A0A8H6DCJ9-F1
#
_entry.id   AF-A0A8H6DCJ9-F1
#
_cell.length_a   1.000
_cell.length_b   1.000
_cell.length_c   1.000
_cell.angle_alpha   90.00
_cell.angle_beta   90.00
_cell.angle_gamma   90.00
#
_symmetry.space_group_name_H-M   'P 1'
#
loop_
_entity.id
_entity.type
_entity.pdbx_description
1 polymer ?
#
loop_
_entity_poly.entity_id
_entity_poly.type
_entity_poly.pdbx_seq_one_letter_code
_entity_poly.pdbx_strand_id
1 'polypeptide(L)'
;MFNNPSMQAAYHARYRQVRDVRIDFIRVDKARQWMIEFSSVPDCLQLLEKYLQQLCLCAFRKDVFTYIKSVLHPDYIEAALAGEIPLCYESVHDALAERHRPPQLAYGNRLAVKNIDVLFAWLWEWKDGHFERKGWKDKPCRMLFQQSFQAVKTTRGIDGARKWRQELKRSFFKSHWMLPYPQSQGFMRKDKETKEFVWWPSFHRGLNSYYIRLQQLGSLTQPLPTSNIKHHPSNGWELSPGYFTNSHMPYVVYPEQELLRVSEDELFGKLVSLREQNLTALPGNMTTPAAAVSEFNISPPNHLSNTERWCARRRMYVLKTFEESDSPGECASFLRKALEQYELLQHHQRNLRRNRRNHVSRRLEADSDSNSEGGDDFEVTSDEESLDMKRREQAKTVRNIEVHMRELITQHRRTEKRWPGAYDNLLREFHHRLQKVE
;
A
#
# COMPACT_ATOMS: atom_id res chain seq x y z
N MET A 1 29.27 -28.04 16.78
CA MET A 1 28.41 -28.87 17.66
C MET A 1 28.08 -28.07 18.90
N PHE A 2 26.80 -27.96 19.28
CA PHE A 2 26.39 -27.22 20.48
C PHE A 2 26.53 -28.13 21.71
N ASN A 3 27.54 -27.91 22.56
CA ASN A 3 27.82 -28.73 23.77
C ASN A 3 27.00 -28.35 25.02
N ASN A 4 25.80 -27.78 24.86
CA ASN A 4 24.94 -27.43 25.99
C ASN A 4 23.56 -28.12 25.86
N PRO A 5 23.22 -29.07 26.76
CA PRO A 5 21.95 -29.79 26.76
C PRO A 5 20.71 -28.88 26.79
N SER A 6 20.80 -27.72 27.46
CA SER A 6 19.71 -26.73 27.51
C SER A 6 19.52 -26.02 26.16
N MET A 7 20.62 -25.69 25.46
CA MET A 7 20.53 -25.15 24.10
C MET A 7 20.08 -26.18 23.08
N GLN A 8 20.48 -27.45 23.24
CA GLN A 8 19.98 -28.54 22.39
C GLN A 8 18.48 -28.77 22.62
N ALA A 9 18.00 -28.78 23.86
CA ALA A 9 16.58 -28.90 24.17
C ALA A 9 15.77 -27.72 23.61
N ALA A 10 16.27 -26.48 23.75
CA ALA A 10 15.65 -25.30 23.15
C ALA A 10 15.66 -25.33 21.61
N TYR A 11 16.73 -25.85 21.00
CA TYR A 11 16.82 -26.05 19.57
C TYR A 11 15.84 -27.11 19.07
N HIS A 12 15.77 -28.27 19.74
CA HIS A 12 14.82 -29.34 19.41
C HIS A 12 13.36 -28.87 19.57
N ALA A 13 13.05 -28.13 20.63
CA ALA A 13 11.72 -27.55 20.85
C ALA A 13 11.31 -26.54 19.76
N ARG A 14 12.28 -25.89 19.09
CA ARG A 14 12.08 -24.89 18.04
C ARG A 14 12.44 -25.39 16.64
N TYR A 15 12.82 -26.65 16.49
CA TYR A 15 13.43 -27.17 15.26
C TYR A 15 12.54 -26.98 14.03
N ARG A 16 11.23 -27.26 14.17
CA ARG A 16 10.26 -27.05 13.08
C ARG A 16 10.23 -25.58 12.64
N GLN A 17 10.16 -24.65 13.57
CA GLN A 17 10.15 -23.21 13.25
C GLN A 17 11.47 -22.76 12.59
N VAL A 18 12.61 -23.23 13.09
CA VAL A 18 13.92 -22.94 12.50
C VAL A 18 14.03 -23.50 11.09
N ARG A 19 13.54 -24.72 10.86
CA ARG A 19 13.49 -25.37 9.56
C ARG A 19 12.60 -24.59 8.59
N ASP A 20 11.40 -24.20 9.01
CA ASP A 20 10.44 -23.53 8.14
C ASP A 20 10.94 -22.12 7.74
N VAL A 21 11.56 -21.39 8.67
CA VAL A 21 12.25 -20.12 8.37
C VAL A 21 13.39 -20.36 7.38
N ARG A 22 14.21 -21.40 7.59
CA ARG A 22 15.30 -21.75 6.65
C ARG A 22 14.77 -22.08 5.25
N ILE A 23 13.64 -22.77 5.14
CA ILE A 23 13.00 -23.06 3.85
C ILE A 23 12.61 -21.76 3.14
N ASP A 24 12.02 -20.79 3.85
CA ASP A 24 11.64 -19.51 3.26
C ASP A 24 12.87 -18.73 2.74
N PHE A 25 14.01 -18.78 3.45
CA PHE A 25 15.27 -18.20 2.96
C PHE A 25 15.82 -18.91 1.73
N ILE A 26 15.78 -20.25 1.69
CA ILE A 26 16.18 -21.02 0.50
C ILE A 26 15.32 -20.62 -0.71
N ARG A 27 14.01 -20.46 -0.51
CA ARG A 27 13.07 -20.02 -1.56
C ARG A 27 13.41 -18.63 -2.11
N VAL A 28 13.81 -17.68 -1.25
CA VAL A 28 14.26 -16.35 -1.69
C VAL A 28 15.56 -16.44 -2.50
N ASP A 29 16.54 -17.24 -2.05
CA ASP A 29 17.79 -17.39 -2.79
C ASP A 29 17.58 -18.06 -4.15
N LYS A 30 16.73 -19.10 -4.23
CA LYS A 30 16.36 -19.72 -5.51
C LYS A 30 15.66 -18.74 -6.44
N ALA A 31 14.69 -17.97 -5.93
CA ALA A 31 14.04 -16.93 -6.73
C ALA A 31 15.06 -15.90 -7.24
N ARG A 32 16.03 -15.48 -6.41
CA ARG A 32 17.13 -14.61 -6.84
C ARG A 32 17.96 -15.22 -7.96
N GLN A 33 18.31 -16.50 -7.87
CA GLN A 33 19.05 -17.21 -8.92
C GLN A 33 18.26 -17.22 -10.24
N TRP A 34 16.97 -17.55 -10.19
CA TRP A 34 16.11 -17.50 -11.38
C TRP A 34 15.92 -16.09 -11.92
N MET A 35 15.85 -15.06 -11.07
CA MET A 35 15.79 -13.68 -11.58
C MET A 35 17.07 -13.29 -12.35
N ILE A 36 18.22 -13.85 -12.00
CA ILE A 36 19.47 -13.65 -12.74
C ILE A 36 19.43 -14.44 -14.06
N GLU A 37 19.02 -15.71 -14.00
CA GLU A 37 18.91 -16.60 -15.16
C GLU A 37 17.94 -16.06 -16.23
N PHE A 38 16.76 -15.60 -15.81
CA PHE A 38 15.71 -15.07 -16.69
C PHE A 38 15.72 -13.54 -16.77
N SER A 39 16.88 -12.91 -16.53
CA SER A 39 17.00 -11.44 -16.44
C SER A 39 16.61 -10.70 -17.73
N SER A 40 16.70 -11.37 -18.89
CA SER A 40 16.29 -10.86 -20.19
C SER A 40 14.78 -11.00 -20.48
N VAL A 41 14.01 -11.70 -19.64
CA VAL A 41 12.58 -11.98 -19.87
C VAL A 41 11.73 -11.22 -18.84
N PRO A 42 11.10 -10.09 -19.22
CA PRO A 42 10.37 -9.24 -18.27
C PRO A 42 9.24 -9.93 -17.52
N ASP A 43 8.53 -10.86 -18.18
CA ASP A 43 7.38 -11.58 -17.59
C ASP A 43 7.82 -12.58 -16.51
N CYS A 44 8.96 -13.25 -16.72
CA CYS A 44 9.57 -14.12 -15.71
C CYS A 44 9.92 -13.33 -14.45
N LEU A 45 10.53 -12.16 -14.63
CA LEU A 45 10.85 -11.26 -13.53
C LEU A 45 9.60 -10.75 -12.82
N GLN A 46 8.52 -10.42 -13.54
CA GLN A 46 7.24 -10.03 -12.91
C GLN A 46 6.63 -11.16 -12.07
N LEU A 47 6.67 -12.40 -12.57
CA LEU A 47 6.21 -13.57 -11.83
C LEU A 47 7.03 -13.80 -10.55
N LEU A 48 8.36 -13.69 -10.64
CA LEU A 48 9.28 -13.85 -9.51
C LEU A 48 9.13 -12.72 -8.48
N GLU A 49 8.95 -11.48 -8.93
CA GLU A 49 8.65 -10.33 -8.08
C GLU A 49 7.36 -10.56 -7.27
N LYS A 50 6.30 -11.09 -7.91
CA LYS A 50 5.05 -11.46 -7.25
C LYS A 50 5.23 -12.63 -6.29
N TYR A 51 6.04 -13.63 -6.64
CA TYR A 51 6.38 -14.74 -5.74
C TYR A 51 7.09 -14.25 -4.48
N LEU A 52 8.11 -13.40 -4.61
CA LEU A 52 8.81 -12.79 -3.48
C LEU A 52 7.89 -11.95 -2.60
N GLN A 53 6.93 -11.23 -3.21
CA GLN A 53 5.91 -10.49 -2.46
C GLN A 53 5.05 -11.42 -1.60
N GLN A 54 4.49 -12.48 -2.18
CA GLN A 54 3.66 -13.45 -1.45
C GLN A 54 4.45 -14.10 -0.31
N LEU A 55 5.72 -14.44 -0.56
CA LEU A 55 6.62 -15.01 0.43
C LEU A 55 6.83 -14.06 1.62
N CYS A 56 7.08 -12.78 1.36
CA CYS A 56 7.23 -11.76 2.41
C CYS A 56 5.94 -11.60 3.23
N LEU A 57 4.78 -11.50 2.57
CA LEU A 57 3.48 -11.37 3.25
C LEU A 57 3.16 -12.60 4.10
N CYS A 58 3.45 -13.81 3.61
CA CYS A 58 3.30 -15.05 4.36
C CYS A 58 4.22 -15.09 5.59
N ALA A 59 5.51 -14.79 5.41
CA ALA A 59 6.46 -14.73 6.52
C ALA A 59 6.05 -13.71 7.59
N PHE A 60 5.46 -12.58 7.18
CA PHE A 60 4.91 -11.60 8.13
C PHE A 60 3.81 -12.21 9.00
N ARG A 61 2.84 -12.92 8.41
CA ARG A 61 1.79 -13.61 9.17
C ARG A 61 2.37 -14.66 10.12
N LYS A 62 3.32 -15.48 9.65
CA LYS A 62 4.02 -16.46 10.49
C LYS A 62 4.68 -15.79 11.70
N ASP A 63 5.33 -14.64 11.49
CA ASP A 63 6.00 -13.90 12.56
C ASP A 63 5.03 -13.28 13.57
N VAL A 64 3.85 -12.81 13.12
CA VAL A 64 2.76 -12.34 13.99
C VAL A 64 2.25 -13.48 14.85
N PHE A 65 1.83 -14.59 14.24
CA PHE A 65 1.27 -15.72 14.97
C PHE A 65 2.29 -16.44 15.86
N THR A 66 3.55 -16.49 15.44
CA THR A 66 4.63 -17.00 16.30
C THR A 66 4.82 -16.14 17.54
N TYR A 67 4.71 -14.81 17.40
CA TYR A 67 4.88 -13.89 18.53
C TYR A 67 3.74 -13.99 19.55
N ILE A 68 2.51 -14.24 19.09
CA ILE A 68 1.32 -14.37 19.94
C ILE A 68 0.96 -15.83 20.23
N LYS A 69 1.85 -16.80 19.94
CA LYS A 69 1.55 -18.24 20.02
C LYS A 69 0.94 -18.68 21.36
N SER A 70 1.33 -18.05 22.47
CA SER A 70 0.84 -18.37 23.81
C SER A 70 -0.65 -18.06 24.05
N VAL A 71 -1.27 -17.23 23.20
CA VAL A 71 -2.67 -16.82 23.32
C VAL A 71 -3.56 -17.43 22.23
N LEU A 72 -3.00 -18.26 21.36
CA LEU A 72 -3.74 -18.95 20.29
C LEU A 72 -4.53 -20.15 20.82
N HIS A 73 -5.65 -20.42 20.19
CA HIS A 73 -6.42 -21.65 20.39
C HIS A 73 -5.65 -22.84 19.79
N PRO A 74 -5.55 -24.00 20.48
CA PRO A 74 -4.78 -25.16 20.02
C PRO A 74 -5.05 -25.57 18.58
N ASP A 75 -6.32 -25.64 18.19
CA ASP A 75 -6.77 -26.07 16.86
C ASP A 75 -6.28 -25.16 15.71
N TYR A 76 -5.94 -23.90 16.02
CA TYR A 76 -5.50 -22.93 15.03
C TYR A 76 -3.97 -22.77 14.99
N ILE A 77 -3.22 -23.35 15.94
CA ILE A 77 -1.77 -23.15 16.05
C ILE A 77 -1.05 -23.55 14.77
N GLU A 78 -1.40 -24.69 14.17
CA GLU A 78 -0.72 -25.19 12.97
C GLU A 78 -0.93 -24.25 11.77
N ALA A 79 -2.18 -23.95 11.43
CA ALA A 79 -2.53 -23.03 10.35
C ALA A 79 -1.97 -21.61 10.58
N ALA A 80 -1.98 -21.14 11.83
CA ALA A 80 -1.44 -19.84 12.21
C ALA A 80 0.08 -19.77 11.97
N LEU A 81 0.82 -20.78 12.42
CA LEU A 81 2.28 -20.85 12.27
C LEU A 81 2.69 -21.13 10.81
N ALA A 82 1.82 -21.73 10.01
CA ALA A 82 2.00 -21.87 8.56
C ALA A 82 1.75 -20.55 7.80
N GLY A 83 1.15 -19.54 8.44
CA GLY A 83 0.82 -18.26 7.80
C GLY A 83 -0.44 -18.33 6.93
N GLU A 84 -1.30 -19.32 7.17
CA GLU A 84 -2.52 -19.55 6.39
C GLU A 84 -3.70 -18.72 6.88
N ILE A 85 -3.73 -18.41 8.18
CA ILE A 85 -4.78 -17.59 8.79
C ILE A 85 -4.66 -16.14 8.31
N PRO A 86 -5.71 -15.55 7.70
CA PRO A 86 -5.73 -14.15 7.33
C PRO A 86 -5.58 -13.21 8.53
N LEU A 87 -4.94 -12.05 8.34
CA LEU A 87 -4.96 -10.99 9.35
C LEU A 87 -6.21 -10.10 9.16
N CYS A 88 -7.38 -10.71 9.26
CA CYS A 88 -8.70 -10.05 9.31
C CYS A 88 -9.26 -10.18 10.73
N TYR A 89 -10.23 -9.33 11.11
CA TYR A 89 -10.76 -9.32 12.48
C TYR A 89 -11.31 -10.68 12.91
N GLU A 90 -12.27 -11.24 12.15
CA GLU A 90 -12.88 -12.54 12.44
C GLU A 90 -11.83 -13.66 12.49
N SER A 91 -10.91 -13.69 11.52
CA SER A 91 -9.85 -14.71 11.49
C SER A 91 -8.90 -14.64 12.69
N VAL A 92 -8.55 -13.44 13.15
CA VAL A 92 -7.72 -13.26 14.36
C VAL A 92 -8.53 -13.59 15.62
N HIS A 93 -9.79 -13.14 15.69
CA HIS A 93 -10.70 -13.44 16.78
C HIS A 93 -10.83 -14.96 16.98
N ASP A 94 -11.10 -15.70 15.92
CA ASP A 94 -11.30 -17.15 15.96
C ASP A 94 -9.99 -17.89 16.28
N ALA A 95 -8.85 -17.38 15.82
CA ALA A 95 -7.55 -17.98 16.12
C ALA A 95 -7.13 -17.84 17.60
N LEU A 96 -7.65 -16.86 18.34
CA LEU A 96 -7.35 -16.66 19.76
C LEU A 96 -8.09 -17.67 20.63
N ALA A 97 -7.50 -18.06 21.77
CA ALA A 97 -8.21 -18.84 22.78
C ALA A 97 -9.31 -17.99 23.44
N GLU A 98 -10.39 -18.62 23.91
CA GLU A 98 -11.61 -17.96 24.39
C GLU A 98 -11.34 -16.83 25.40
N ARG A 99 -10.43 -17.05 26.36
CA ARG A 99 -10.06 -16.04 27.38
C ARG A 99 -9.40 -14.77 26.84
N HIS A 100 -8.87 -14.82 25.62
CA HIS A 100 -8.21 -13.70 24.95
C HIS A 100 -9.11 -13.05 23.88
N ARG A 101 -10.38 -13.48 23.78
CA ARG A 101 -11.38 -12.87 22.89
C ARG A 101 -12.22 -11.85 23.67
N PRO A 102 -12.61 -10.72 23.04
CA PRO A 102 -12.20 -10.25 21.72
C PRO A 102 -10.76 -9.69 21.71
N PRO A 103 -10.09 -9.60 20.55
CA PRO A 103 -8.76 -9.02 20.46
C PRO A 103 -8.75 -7.55 20.90
N GLN A 104 -7.77 -7.17 21.73
CA GLN A 104 -7.61 -5.79 22.18
C GLN A 104 -7.22 -4.87 21.01
N LEU A 105 -8.05 -3.87 20.71
CA LEU A 105 -7.79 -2.92 19.62
C LEU A 105 -7.09 -1.66 20.14
N ALA A 106 -6.29 -1.04 19.28
CA ALA A 106 -5.74 0.29 19.49
C ALA A 106 -6.85 1.33 19.27
N TYR A 107 -7.04 2.22 20.25
CA TYR A 107 -8.02 3.30 20.18
C TYR A 107 -7.49 4.56 20.87
N GLY A 108 -8.17 5.69 20.62
CA GLY A 108 -7.90 6.97 21.25
C GLY A 108 -6.90 7.87 20.53
N ASN A 109 -6.79 9.11 21.00
CA ASN A 109 -6.08 10.18 20.29
C ASN A 109 -4.57 10.23 20.58
N ARG A 110 -4.09 9.46 21.56
CA ARG A 110 -2.69 9.46 22.04
C ARG A 110 -1.85 8.29 21.50
N LEU A 111 -2.20 7.77 20.32
CA LEU A 111 -1.41 6.73 19.66
C LEU A 111 -0.13 7.31 19.07
N ALA A 112 0.96 6.55 19.17
CA ALA A 112 2.26 6.86 18.58
C ALA A 112 2.21 6.74 17.05
N VAL A 113 1.50 5.71 16.57
CA VAL A 113 1.22 5.54 15.14
C VAL A 113 0.09 6.48 14.74
N LYS A 114 0.36 7.38 13.79
CA LYS A 114 -0.61 8.40 13.34
C LYS A 114 -1.41 7.97 12.10
N ASN A 115 -0.83 7.12 11.26
CA ASN A 115 -1.48 6.59 10.07
C ASN A 115 -0.84 5.24 9.69
N ILE A 116 -1.46 4.57 8.72
CA ILE A 116 -1.03 3.24 8.28
C ILE A 116 0.34 3.24 7.57
N ASP A 117 0.75 4.35 6.96
CA ASP A 117 2.07 4.48 6.33
C ASP A 117 3.19 4.47 7.38
N VAL A 118 3.00 5.17 8.50
CA VAL A 118 3.90 5.14 9.65
C VAL A 118 3.96 3.72 10.23
N LEU A 119 2.83 3.03 10.31
CA LEU A 119 2.78 1.64 10.75
C LEU A 119 3.60 0.72 9.82
N PHE A 120 3.44 0.88 8.51
CA PHE A 120 4.20 0.14 7.53
C PHE A 120 5.70 0.38 7.68
N ALA A 121 6.13 1.64 7.81
CA ALA A 121 7.53 1.98 8.03
C ALA A 121 8.07 1.30 9.29
N TRP A 122 7.32 1.35 10.39
CA TRP A 122 7.72 0.70 11.64
C TRP A 122 7.91 -0.81 11.48
N LEU A 123 6.97 -1.50 10.82
CA LEU A 123 6.99 -2.96 10.67
C LEU A 123 8.04 -3.44 9.66
N TRP A 124 8.25 -2.71 8.57
CA TRP A 124 9.00 -3.20 7.41
C TRP A 124 10.32 -2.47 7.16
N GLU A 125 10.37 -1.14 7.25
CA GLU A 125 11.55 -0.35 6.85
C GLU A 125 12.74 -0.56 7.80
N TRP A 126 13.96 -0.37 7.29
CA TRP A 126 15.20 -0.71 8.03
C TRP A 126 16.33 0.32 7.92
N LYS A 127 16.12 1.43 7.19
CA LYS A 127 17.12 2.50 6.98
C LYS A 127 16.67 3.87 7.51
N ASP A 128 15.62 3.87 8.32
CA ASP A 128 14.93 5.09 8.71
C ASP A 128 15.59 5.78 9.90
N GLY A 129 16.29 5.08 10.80
CA GLY A 129 16.87 5.68 12.01
C GLY A 129 15.84 6.31 12.97
N HIS A 130 14.55 6.28 12.60
CA HIS A 130 13.44 6.89 13.31
C HIS A 130 12.82 5.94 14.34
N PHE A 131 12.92 4.63 14.13
CA PHE A 131 12.29 3.63 15.00
C PHE A 131 13.32 2.63 15.57
N GLU A 132 13.49 2.67 16.88
CA GLU A 132 14.21 1.61 17.61
C GLU A 132 13.38 0.31 17.58
N ARG A 133 13.98 -0.78 17.10
CA ARG A 133 13.35 -2.11 16.98
C ARG A 133 14.09 -3.14 17.84
N LYS A 134 14.28 -2.79 19.11
CA LYS A 134 15.09 -3.59 20.05
C LYS A 134 14.48 -4.99 20.20
N GLY A 135 15.29 -6.02 19.98
CA GLY A 135 14.90 -7.42 20.14
C GLY A 135 14.05 -8.01 19.01
N TRP A 136 13.70 -7.26 17.96
CA TRP A 136 12.92 -7.80 16.83
C TRP A 136 13.37 -7.30 15.46
N LYS A 137 14.51 -6.60 15.38
CA LYS A 137 15.01 -6.06 14.12
C LYS A 137 15.28 -7.18 13.09
N ASP A 138 15.77 -8.32 13.54
CA ASP A 138 16.17 -9.46 12.70
C ASP A 138 15.05 -10.50 12.58
N LYS A 139 13.79 -10.08 12.67
CA LYS A 139 12.65 -10.99 12.43
C LYS A 139 12.69 -11.53 10.99
N PRO A 140 12.39 -12.82 10.78
CA PRO A 140 12.40 -13.46 9.47
C PRO A 140 11.70 -12.66 8.37
N CYS A 141 10.50 -12.12 8.61
CA CYS A 141 9.77 -11.35 7.60
C CYS A 141 10.54 -10.11 7.12
N ARG A 142 11.26 -9.43 8.02
CA ARG A 142 12.07 -8.26 7.70
C ARG A 142 13.34 -8.64 6.95
N MET A 143 13.98 -9.72 7.36
CA MET A 143 15.17 -10.23 6.67
C MET A 143 14.84 -10.71 5.25
N LEU A 144 13.74 -11.45 5.09
CA LEU A 144 13.25 -11.91 3.77
C LEU A 144 12.87 -10.73 2.88
N PHE A 145 12.22 -9.71 3.45
CA PHE A 145 11.93 -8.47 2.73
C PHE A 145 13.19 -7.74 2.26
N GLN A 146 14.21 -7.63 3.12
CA GLN A 146 15.49 -7.03 2.76
C GLN A 146 16.21 -7.80 1.66
N GLN A 147 16.28 -9.12 1.77
CA GLN A 147 16.92 -9.97 0.76
C GLN A 147 16.16 -9.94 -0.56
N SER A 148 14.83 -10.01 -0.52
CA SER A 148 13.99 -9.87 -1.72
C SER A 148 14.20 -8.51 -2.39
N PHE A 149 14.26 -7.43 -1.60
CA PHE A 149 14.57 -6.10 -2.13
C PHE A 149 15.95 -6.06 -2.80
N GLN A 150 16.98 -6.71 -2.23
CA GLN A 150 18.29 -6.79 -2.88
C GLN A 150 18.25 -7.64 -4.15
N ALA A 151 17.53 -8.76 -4.16
CA ALA A 151 17.38 -9.61 -5.34
C ALA A 151 16.76 -8.83 -6.51
N VAL A 152 15.67 -8.10 -6.25
CA VAL A 152 15.05 -7.21 -7.26
C VAL A 152 15.99 -6.08 -7.64
N LYS A 153 16.71 -5.49 -6.69
CA LYS A 153 17.68 -4.41 -6.97
C LYS A 153 18.79 -4.85 -7.91
N THR A 154 19.31 -6.08 -7.72
CA THR A 154 20.38 -6.63 -8.56
C THR A 154 19.94 -6.81 -10.01
N THR A 155 18.67 -7.14 -10.26
CA THR A 155 18.17 -7.51 -11.59
C THR A 155 17.39 -6.39 -12.30
N ARG A 156 16.72 -5.52 -11.55
CA ARG A 156 15.89 -4.41 -12.06
C ARG A 156 16.42 -3.02 -11.68
N GLY A 157 17.55 -2.95 -10.99
CA GLY A 157 18.08 -1.69 -10.46
C GLY A 157 17.30 -1.15 -9.26
N ILE A 158 17.74 0.01 -8.77
CA ILE A 158 17.16 0.61 -7.56
C ILE A 158 15.71 1.04 -7.74
N ASP A 159 15.33 1.53 -8.91
CA ASP A 159 13.96 1.98 -9.17
C ASP A 159 12.98 0.82 -9.29
N GLY A 160 13.40 -0.29 -9.90
CA GLY A 160 12.64 -1.55 -9.89
C GLY A 160 12.40 -2.05 -8.46
N ALA A 161 13.44 -2.05 -7.62
CA ALA A 161 13.30 -2.44 -6.21
C ALA A 161 12.38 -1.50 -5.42
N ARG A 162 12.44 -0.18 -5.68
CA ARG A 162 11.52 0.82 -5.09
C ARG A 162 10.08 0.56 -5.52
N LYS A 163 9.83 0.28 -6.80
CA LYS A 163 8.51 -0.07 -7.34
C LYS A 163 7.98 -1.34 -6.68
N TRP A 164 8.78 -2.41 -6.65
CA TRP A 164 8.42 -3.66 -6.00
C TRP A 164 8.03 -3.47 -4.52
N ARG A 165 8.80 -2.64 -3.78
CA ARG A 165 8.46 -2.28 -2.40
C ARG A 165 7.08 -1.61 -2.29
N GLN A 166 6.75 -0.71 -3.22
CA GLN A 166 5.42 -0.07 -3.22
C GLN A 166 4.32 -1.08 -3.54
N GLU A 167 4.53 -2.04 -4.44
CA GLU A 167 3.57 -3.10 -4.71
C GLU A 167 3.35 -4.02 -3.51
N LEU A 168 4.42 -4.38 -2.79
CA LEU A 168 4.32 -5.11 -1.53
C LEU A 168 3.52 -4.32 -0.50
N LYS A 169 3.79 -3.02 -0.36
CA LYS A 169 3.06 -2.13 0.56
C LYS A 169 1.57 -2.03 0.20
N ARG A 170 1.24 -1.82 -1.08
CA ARG A 170 -0.14 -1.79 -1.58
C ARG A 170 -0.86 -3.10 -1.23
N SER A 171 -0.23 -4.22 -1.51
CA SER A 171 -0.80 -5.54 -1.27
C SER A 171 -0.95 -5.86 0.21
N PHE A 172 0.00 -5.43 1.03
CA PHE A 172 -0.07 -5.50 2.49
C PHE A 172 -1.33 -4.79 3.02
N PHE A 173 -1.57 -3.53 2.63
CA PHE A 173 -2.76 -2.77 3.06
C PHE A 173 -4.06 -3.38 2.56
N LYS A 174 -4.07 -3.88 1.34
CA LYS A 174 -5.25 -4.48 0.73
C LYS A 174 -5.67 -5.79 1.40
N SER A 175 -4.77 -6.50 2.07
CA SER A 175 -5.03 -7.86 2.58
C SER A 175 -4.89 -8.05 4.09
N HIS A 176 -4.24 -7.13 4.83
CA HIS A 176 -4.02 -7.27 6.27
C HIS A 176 -4.71 -6.12 7.01
N TRP A 177 -5.86 -6.41 7.60
CA TRP A 177 -6.70 -5.42 8.28
C TRP A 177 -6.55 -5.42 9.80
N MET A 178 -5.94 -6.47 10.36
CA MET A 178 -5.54 -6.57 11.76
C MET A 178 -4.02 -6.59 11.85
N LEU A 179 -3.42 -5.45 12.17
CA LEU A 179 -1.96 -5.31 12.18
C LEU A 179 -1.43 -5.32 13.63
N PRO A 180 -0.24 -5.88 13.90
CA PRO A 180 0.37 -5.77 15.22
C PRO A 180 0.68 -4.30 15.53
N TYR A 181 0.18 -3.77 16.64
CA TYR A 181 0.53 -2.41 17.05
C TYR A 181 1.95 -2.40 17.64
N PRO A 182 2.90 -1.64 17.06
CA PRO A 182 4.32 -1.76 17.40
C PRO A 182 4.67 -1.09 18.73
N GLN A 183 5.80 -1.49 19.30
CA GLN A 183 6.47 -0.81 20.42
C GLN A 183 8.00 -0.83 20.23
N SER A 184 8.73 0.03 20.94
CA SER A 184 10.20 0.13 20.78
C SER A 184 10.95 -1.12 21.29
N GLN A 185 10.44 -1.77 22.33
CA GLN A 185 11.09 -2.89 23.04
C GLN A 185 10.59 -4.29 22.62
N GLY A 186 9.73 -4.38 21.61
CA GLY A 186 9.17 -5.67 21.17
C GLY A 186 8.30 -5.52 19.93
N PHE A 187 8.01 -6.65 19.29
CA PHE A 187 7.34 -6.64 17.98
C PHE A 187 5.90 -6.11 18.06
N MET A 188 5.19 -6.45 19.12
CA MET A 188 3.82 -6.03 19.34
C MET A 188 3.66 -5.56 20.79
N ARG A 189 2.95 -4.44 20.94
CA ARG A 189 2.62 -3.85 22.23
C ARG A 189 1.65 -4.73 23.00
N LYS A 190 1.86 -4.81 24.31
CA LYS A 190 0.85 -5.29 25.25
C LYS A 190 0.21 -4.13 25.97
N ASP A 191 -1.09 -4.23 26.23
CA ASP A 191 -1.78 -3.29 27.08
C ASP A 191 -1.20 -3.34 28.51
N LYS A 192 -1.17 -2.19 29.18
CA LYS A 192 -0.52 -2.09 30.50
C LYS A 192 -1.33 -2.79 31.58
N GLU A 193 -2.66 -2.74 31.47
CA GLU A 193 -3.60 -3.23 32.47
C GLU A 193 -3.97 -4.68 32.15
N THR A 194 -4.48 -4.93 30.95
CA THR A 194 -4.99 -6.26 30.58
C THR A 194 -3.88 -7.24 30.20
N LYS A 195 -2.66 -6.74 29.90
CA LYS A 195 -1.54 -7.51 29.33
C LYS A 195 -1.84 -8.17 27.98
N GLU A 196 -2.97 -7.86 27.37
CA GLU A 196 -3.38 -8.36 26.06
C GLU A 196 -2.59 -7.69 24.93
N PHE A 197 -2.43 -8.42 23.83
CA PHE A 197 -1.74 -7.89 22.66
C PHE A 197 -2.63 -6.86 21.93
N VAL A 198 -2.07 -5.68 21.65
CA VAL A 198 -2.82 -4.57 21.03
C VAL A 198 -2.70 -4.63 19.51
N TRP A 199 -3.84 -4.67 18.84
CA TRP A 199 -3.97 -4.70 17.39
C TRP A 199 -4.33 -3.33 16.83
N TRP A 200 -3.77 -2.97 15.68
CA TRP A 200 -4.22 -1.85 14.86
C TRP A 200 -5.32 -2.34 13.90
N PRO A 201 -6.59 -1.94 14.10
CA PRO A 201 -7.66 -2.24 13.16
C PRO A 201 -7.64 -1.24 12.00
N SER A 202 -7.15 -1.69 10.84
CA SER A 202 -7.22 -0.91 9.60
C SER A 202 -8.65 -0.91 9.06
N PHE A 203 -9.15 0.26 8.70
CA PHE A 203 -10.51 0.44 8.19
C PHE A 203 -10.52 1.29 6.93
N HIS A 204 -11.39 0.92 5.98
CA HIS A 204 -11.61 1.70 4.77
C HIS A 204 -13.11 1.88 4.51
N ARG A 205 -13.61 3.11 4.72
CA ARG A 205 -15.04 3.46 4.59
C ARG A 205 -15.63 3.06 3.23
N GLY A 206 -14.97 3.43 2.13
CA GLY A 206 -15.47 3.17 0.77
C GLY A 206 -15.62 1.68 0.45
N LEU A 207 -14.59 0.88 0.74
CA LEU A 207 -14.62 -0.58 0.61
C LEU A 207 -15.69 -1.22 1.50
N ASN A 208 -15.83 -0.78 2.76
CA ASN A 208 -16.89 -1.30 3.64
C ASN A 208 -18.28 -1.03 3.06
N SER A 209 -18.55 0.20 2.61
CA SER A 209 -19.82 0.56 1.97
C SER A 209 -20.06 -0.20 0.65
N TYR A 210 -19.00 -0.54 -0.09
CA TYR A 210 -19.11 -1.37 -1.28
C TYR A 210 -19.57 -2.80 -0.93
N TYR A 211 -18.94 -3.42 0.07
CA TYR A 211 -19.32 -4.78 0.47
C TYR A 211 -20.68 -4.86 1.16
N ILE A 212 -21.09 -3.85 1.92
CA ILE A 212 -22.46 -3.78 2.47
C ILE A 212 -23.48 -3.83 1.34
N ARG A 213 -23.27 -3.07 0.25
CA ARG A 213 -24.16 -3.10 -0.92
C ARG A 213 -24.15 -4.45 -1.63
N LEU A 214 -22.99 -5.08 -1.79
CA LEU A 214 -22.91 -6.41 -2.39
C LEU A 214 -23.61 -7.48 -1.54
N GLN A 215 -23.50 -7.38 -0.22
CA GLN A 215 -24.17 -8.29 0.71
C GLN A 215 -25.70 -8.14 0.62
N GLN A 216 -26.20 -6.91 0.53
CA GLN A 216 -27.64 -6.63 0.33
C GLN A 216 -28.17 -7.21 -0.99
N LEU A 217 -27.33 -7.30 -2.02
CA LEU A 217 -27.67 -7.91 -3.31
C LEU A 217 -27.55 -9.44 -3.33
N GLY A 218 -27.14 -10.07 -2.22
CA GLY A 218 -26.95 -11.53 -2.14
C GLY A 218 -25.74 -12.08 -2.90
N SER A 219 -24.88 -11.20 -3.43
CA SER A 219 -23.75 -11.57 -4.31
C SER A 219 -22.42 -11.72 -3.58
N LEU A 220 -22.39 -11.60 -2.25
CA LEU A 220 -21.16 -11.62 -1.46
C LEU A 220 -20.95 -12.99 -0.81
N THR A 221 -19.95 -13.73 -1.27
CA THR A 221 -19.45 -14.94 -0.60
C THR A 221 -18.32 -14.61 0.36
N GLN A 222 -18.33 -15.19 1.55
CA GLN A 222 -17.27 -15.06 2.56
C GLN A 222 -16.66 -16.45 2.85
N PRO A 223 -15.34 -16.55 3.06
CA PRO A 223 -14.34 -15.49 2.92
C PRO A 223 -14.16 -15.03 1.46
N LEU A 224 -13.77 -13.77 1.28
CA LEU A 224 -13.51 -13.18 -0.03
C LEU A 224 -12.31 -13.87 -0.71
N PRO A 225 -12.40 -14.21 -2.01
CA PRO A 225 -11.29 -14.82 -2.72
C PRO A 225 -10.11 -13.84 -2.86
N THR A 226 -8.90 -14.39 -2.94
CA THR A 226 -7.65 -13.64 -3.13
C THR A 226 -7.71 -12.70 -4.34
N SER A 227 -8.44 -13.08 -5.39
CA SER A 227 -8.66 -12.29 -6.59
C SER A 227 -9.31 -10.93 -6.32
N ASN A 228 -10.03 -10.75 -5.20
CA ASN A 228 -10.64 -9.48 -4.82
C ASN A 228 -9.59 -8.44 -4.37
N ILE A 229 -8.44 -8.88 -3.84
CA ILE A 229 -7.38 -8.00 -3.33
C ILE A 229 -6.95 -7.00 -4.40
N LYS A 230 -6.86 -7.40 -5.67
CA LYS A 230 -6.45 -6.51 -6.76
C LYS A 230 -7.38 -5.29 -6.92
N HIS A 231 -8.65 -5.43 -6.53
CA HIS A 231 -9.68 -4.40 -6.60
C HIS A 231 -9.80 -3.56 -5.33
N HIS A 232 -9.13 -3.96 -4.24
CA HIS A 232 -9.13 -3.18 -3.01
C HIS A 232 -8.36 -1.86 -3.21
N PRO A 233 -8.78 -0.78 -2.52
CA PRO A 233 -8.13 0.51 -2.60
C PRO A 233 -6.69 0.45 -2.06
N SER A 234 -5.78 1.20 -2.69
CA SER A 234 -4.38 1.29 -2.27
C SER A 234 -4.13 2.37 -1.20
N ASN A 235 -5.09 3.28 -1.01
CA ASN A 235 -5.01 4.45 -0.12
C ASN A 235 -6.31 4.58 0.69
N GLY A 236 -6.41 5.60 1.56
CA GLY A 236 -7.63 5.85 2.35
C GLY A 236 -7.86 4.87 3.50
N TRP A 237 -6.86 4.04 3.82
CA TRP A 237 -6.87 3.16 4.98
C TRP A 237 -6.52 3.95 6.24
N GLU A 238 -7.39 3.87 7.23
CA GLU A 238 -7.27 4.63 8.48
C GLU A 238 -7.34 3.69 9.68
N LEU A 239 -7.01 4.21 10.86
CA LEU A 239 -7.40 3.54 12.10
C LEU A 239 -8.92 3.52 12.18
N SER A 240 -9.49 2.38 12.53
CA SER A 240 -10.92 2.29 12.74
C SER A 240 -11.40 3.29 13.80
N PRO A 241 -12.49 4.04 13.56
CA PRO A 241 -13.02 5.00 14.52
C PRO A 241 -13.61 4.25 15.73
N GLY A 242 -12.77 4.01 16.73
CA GLY A 242 -13.16 3.28 17.93
C GLY A 242 -14.03 4.14 18.85
N TYR A 243 -15.32 3.77 19.02
CA TYR A 243 -16.17 4.04 20.19
C TYR A 243 -17.50 3.24 20.18
N PHE A 244 -17.92 2.64 19.04
CA PHE A 244 -19.17 1.86 18.92
C PHE A 244 -18.94 0.51 18.19
N THR A 245 -19.96 -0.37 18.24
CA THR A 245 -20.01 -1.65 17.51
C THR A 245 -19.64 -1.43 16.03
N ASN A 246 -18.79 -2.31 15.48
CA ASN A 246 -18.14 -2.21 14.14
C ASN A 246 -16.85 -1.37 14.07
N SER A 247 -16.01 -1.45 15.10
CA SER A 247 -14.67 -0.83 15.14
C SER A 247 -13.60 -1.57 14.32
N HIS A 248 -13.96 -2.25 13.23
CA HIS A 248 -13.03 -2.98 12.36
C HIS A 248 -13.65 -3.26 10.98
N MET A 249 -12.84 -3.75 10.02
CA MET A 249 -13.35 -4.28 8.76
C MET A 249 -14.02 -5.64 8.98
N PRO A 250 -15.32 -5.82 8.69
CA PRO A 250 -16.10 -7.00 9.10
C PRO A 250 -16.03 -8.17 8.11
N TYR A 251 -15.05 -8.17 7.20
CA TYR A 251 -14.93 -9.20 6.17
C TYR A 251 -13.60 -9.95 6.32
N VAL A 252 -13.53 -11.14 5.74
CA VAL A 252 -12.30 -11.92 5.65
C VAL A 252 -11.88 -12.01 4.20
N VAL A 253 -10.59 -11.81 3.91
CA VAL A 253 -10.04 -12.02 2.58
C VAL A 253 -8.92 -13.06 2.65
N TYR A 254 -8.96 -14.04 1.75
CA TYR A 254 -7.89 -15.04 1.67
C TYR A 254 -6.55 -14.38 1.31
N PRO A 255 -5.44 -14.79 1.95
CA PRO A 255 -4.15 -14.19 1.69
C PRO A 255 -3.60 -14.57 0.32
N GLU A 256 -2.77 -13.69 -0.24
CA GLU A 256 -2.01 -13.97 -1.46
C GLU A 256 -0.91 -15.02 -1.18
N GLN A 257 -1.16 -16.27 -1.56
CA GLN A 257 -0.24 -17.38 -1.36
C GLN A 257 -0.30 -18.47 -2.45
N GLU A 258 -0.99 -18.19 -3.56
CA GLU A 258 -1.17 -19.14 -4.66
C GLU A 258 0.17 -19.64 -5.21
N LEU A 259 1.16 -18.75 -5.39
CA LEU A 259 2.47 -19.13 -5.90
C LEU A 259 3.32 -19.88 -4.87
N LEU A 260 2.98 -19.79 -3.57
CA LEU A 260 3.68 -20.51 -2.51
C LEU A 260 3.20 -21.97 -2.37
N ARG A 261 2.03 -22.28 -2.91
CA ARG A 261 1.43 -23.63 -2.93
C ARG A 261 1.88 -24.45 -4.13
N VAL A 262 2.38 -23.78 -5.16
CA VAL A 262 2.95 -24.38 -6.37
C VAL A 262 4.30 -25.03 -6.02
N SER A 263 4.58 -26.19 -6.61
CA SER A 263 5.89 -26.85 -6.44
C SER A 263 7.01 -26.05 -7.10
N GLU A 264 8.24 -26.26 -6.67
CA GLU A 264 9.39 -25.59 -7.27
C GLU A 264 9.52 -25.89 -8.77
N ASP A 265 9.30 -27.16 -9.15
CA ASP A 265 9.39 -27.62 -10.54
C ASP A 265 8.28 -27.01 -11.41
N GLU A 266 7.06 -26.89 -10.87
CA GLU A 266 5.96 -26.24 -11.59
C GLU A 266 6.19 -24.74 -11.74
N LEU A 267 6.74 -24.07 -10.72
CA LEU A 267 7.09 -22.65 -10.81
C LEU A 267 8.22 -22.44 -11.83
N PHE A 268 9.25 -23.28 -11.83
CA PHE A 268 10.31 -23.23 -12.83
C PHE A 268 9.79 -23.51 -14.24
N GLY A 269 8.92 -24.51 -14.40
CA GLY A 269 8.23 -24.80 -15.66
C GLY A 269 7.47 -23.59 -16.20
N LYS A 270 6.77 -22.84 -15.34
CA LYS A 270 6.11 -21.57 -15.73
C LYS A 270 7.11 -20.53 -16.25
N LEU A 271 8.29 -20.42 -15.64
CA LEU A 271 9.35 -19.50 -16.11
C LEU A 271 9.88 -19.91 -17.48
N VAL A 272 10.11 -21.21 -17.70
CA VAL A 272 10.55 -21.73 -19.00
C VAL A 272 9.50 -21.45 -20.08
N SER A 273 8.23 -21.72 -19.80
CA SER A 273 7.13 -21.44 -20.74
C SER A 273 7.03 -19.95 -21.08
N LEU A 274 7.21 -19.04 -20.12
CA LEU A 274 7.21 -17.60 -20.36
C LEU A 274 8.39 -17.17 -21.23
N ARG A 275 9.58 -17.76 -21.01
CA ARG A 275 10.75 -17.53 -21.87
C ARG A 275 10.49 -17.99 -23.30
N GLU A 276 9.92 -19.17 -23.49
CA GLU A 276 9.60 -19.70 -24.83
C GLU A 276 8.59 -18.82 -25.56
N GLN A 277 7.54 -18.37 -24.87
CA GLN A 277 6.57 -17.43 -25.42
C GLN A 277 7.23 -16.13 -25.88
N ASN A 278 8.17 -15.61 -25.08
CA ASN A 278 8.93 -14.41 -25.41
C ASN A 278 9.82 -14.60 -26.65
N LEU A 279 10.44 -15.77 -26.82
CA LEU A 279 11.26 -16.12 -27.99
C LEU A 279 10.43 -16.31 -29.27
N THR A 280 9.20 -16.83 -29.15
CA THR A 280 8.28 -17.00 -30.30
C THR A 280 7.62 -15.70 -30.77
N ALA A 281 7.69 -14.63 -29.97
CA ALA A 281 7.24 -13.31 -30.40
C ALA A 281 8.25 -12.70 -31.40
N LEU A 282 7.98 -12.82 -32.70
CA LEU A 282 8.81 -12.24 -33.78
C LEU A 282 9.12 -10.73 -33.53
N PRO A 283 10.31 -10.23 -33.89
CA PRO A 283 10.68 -8.81 -33.76
C PRO A 283 9.99 -7.87 -34.76
N GLY A 284 8.88 -8.29 -35.38
CA GLY A 284 8.09 -7.52 -36.34
C GLY A 284 6.79 -6.94 -35.77
N ASN A 285 6.35 -7.39 -34.60
CA ASN A 285 5.23 -6.79 -33.88
C ASN A 285 5.77 -6.14 -32.59
N MET A 286 6.57 -5.09 -32.76
CA MET A 286 6.59 -3.98 -31.81
C MET A 286 5.17 -3.39 -31.79
N THR A 287 4.27 -4.11 -31.13
CA THR A 287 3.06 -3.52 -30.59
C THR A 287 3.59 -2.41 -29.71
N THR A 288 3.40 -1.18 -30.18
CA THR A 288 3.63 0.08 -29.46
C THR A 288 3.38 -0.19 -27.98
N PRO A 289 4.27 0.22 -27.05
CA PRO A 289 4.04 0.00 -25.63
C PRO A 289 2.63 0.51 -25.37
N ALA A 290 1.72 -0.40 -25.04
CA ALA A 290 0.35 -0.07 -24.71
C ALA A 290 0.49 1.04 -23.68
N ALA A 291 0.09 2.24 -24.09
CA ALA A 291 0.32 3.48 -23.38
C ALA A 291 0.17 3.19 -21.90
N ALA A 292 1.22 3.51 -21.13
CA ALA A 292 1.24 3.39 -19.69
C ALA A 292 -0.19 3.61 -19.20
N VAL A 293 -0.82 2.55 -18.70
CA VAL A 293 -2.12 2.68 -18.07
C VAL A 293 -1.82 3.54 -16.86
N SER A 294 -1.97 4.84 -17.09
CA SER A 294 -1.95 5.88 -16.09
C SER A 294 -2.81 5.34 -14.96
N GLU A 295 -2.15 5.09 -13.82
CA GLU A 295 -2.77 4.71 -12.58
C GLU A 295 -3.74 5.84 -12.20
N PHE A 296 -4.95 5.80 -12.75
CA PHE A 296 -5.97 6.79 -12.48
C PHE A 296 -6.64 6.46 -11.15
N ASN A 297 -6.24 7.24 -10.14
CA ASN A 297 -7.14 7.92 -9.20
C ASN A 297 -8.44 7.17 -8.85
N ILE A 298 -8.39 6.35 -7.81
CA ILE A 298 -9.60 6.01 -7.07
C ILE A 298 -9.93 7.21 -6.18
N SER A 299 -10.81 8.09 -6.67
CA SER A 299 -11.53 9.05 -5.84
C SER A 299 -12.68 8.36 -5.09
N PRO A 300 -13.14 8.89 -3.95
CA PRO A 300 -14.21 8.29 -3.14
C PRO A 300 -15.53 8.18 -3.93
N PRO A 301 -16.35 7.15 -3.67
CA PRO A 301 -17.58 6.90 -4.42
C PRO A 301 -18.73 7.71 -3.82
N ASN A 302 -18.71 9.02 -4.00
CA ASN A 302 -19.91 9.84 -3.90
C ASN A 302 -19.86 10.80 -5.11
N HIS A 303 -20.84 10.73 -6.01
CA HIS A 303 -21.00 11.49 -7.27
C HIS A 303 -20.49 10.84 -8.59
N LEU A 304 -20.56 9.52 -8.75
CA LEU A 304 -20.09 8.82 -9.98
C LEU A 304 -21.14 8.55 -11.07
N SER A 305 -22.41 8.92 -10.92
CA SER A 305 -23.42 8.57 -11.93
C SER A 305 -23.28 9.31 -13.27
N ASN A 306 -22.48 10.40 -13.34
CA ASN A 306 -22.52 11.32 -14.49
C ASN A 306 -21.20 11.42 -15.29
N THR A 307 -20.15 10.67 -14.93
CA THR A 307 -18.81 10.82 -15.55
C THR A 307 -18.38 9.67 -16.46
N GLU A 308 -19.30 8.78 -16.84
CA GLU A 308 -19.02 7.65 -17.73
C GLU A 308 -19.81 7.74 -19.04
N ARG A 309 -19.19 7.34 -20.15
CA ARG A 309 -19.78 7.29 -21.50
C ARG A 309 -19.56 5.90 -22.10
N TRP A 310 -20.59 5.36 -22.76
CA TRP A 310 -20.46 4.13 -23.54
C TRP A 310 -19.59 4.35 -24.78
N CYS A 311 -18.47 3.62 -24.89
CA CYS A 311 -17.60 3.64 -26.05
C CYS A 311 -17.91 2.44 -26.96
N ALA A 312 -18.61 2.66 -28.07
CA ALA A 312 -18.97 1.60 -29.02
C ALA A 312 -17.75 0.87 -29.60
N ARG A 313 -16.62 1.58 -29.80
CA ARG A 313 -15.36 1.03 -30.33
C ARG A 313 -14.65 0.10 -29.33
N ARG A 314 -14.79 0.34 -28.02
CA ARG A 314 -14.17 -0.46 -26.94
C ARG A 314 -15.16 -1.38 -26.22
N ARG A 315 -16.46 -1.29 -26.54
CA ARG A 315 -17.58 -2.02 -25.90
C ARG A 315 -17.55 -1.95 -24.36
N MET A 316 -17.23 -0.78 -23.82
CA MET A 316 -17.17 -0.53 -22.37
C MET A 316 -17.50 0.93 -22.05
N TYR A 317 -17.87 1.19 -20.81
CA TYR A 317 -17.96 2.55 -20.27
C TYR A 317 -16.56 3.12 -20.05
N VAL A 318 -16.32 4.33 -20.56
CA VAL A 318 -15.05 5.07 -20.44
C VAL A 318 -15.35 6.38 -19.69
N LEU A 319 -14.41 6.82 -18.85
CA LEU A 319 -14.50 8.11 -18.18
C LEU A 319 -14.53 9.25 -19.20
N LYS A 320 -15.52 10.15 -19.06
CA LYS A 320 -15.57 11.41 -19.81
C LYS A 320 -14.34 12.25 -19.46
N THR A 321 -13.79 12.97 -20.43
CA THR A 321 -12.84 14.05 -20.13
C THR A 321 -13.59 15.28 -19.64
N PHE A 322 -12.90 16.23 -19.00
CA PHE A 322 -13.55 17.47 -18.55
C PHE A 322 -14.07 18.30 -19.74
N GLU A 323 -13.46 18.16 -20.93
CA GLU A 323 -13.87 18.82 -22.18
C GLU A 323 -15.18 18.24 -22.75
N GLU A 324 -15.52 17.01 -22.38
CA GLU A 324 -16.76 16.32 -22.77
C GLU A 324 -17.89 16.50 -21.72
N SER A 325 -17.72 17.43 -20.78
CA SER A 325 -18.70 17.69 -19.72
C SER A 325 -19.73 18.71 -20.18
N ASP A 326 -20.99 18.30 -20.26
CA ASP A 326 -22.08 19.18 -20.72
C ASP A 326 -22.77 19.92 -19.56
N SER A 327 -22.40 19.64 -18.31
CA SER A 327 -23.03 20.25 -17.12
C SER A 327 -22.01 20.91 -16.17
N PRO A 328 -22.34 22.10 -15.61
CA PRO A 328 -21.50 22.74 -14.59
C PRO A 328 -21.20 21.86 -13.37
N GLY A 329 -22.12 20.97 -13.01
CA GLY A 329 -21.96 20.03 -11.89
C GLY A 329 -20.94 18.92 -12.18
N GLU A 330 -20.88 18.42 -13.41
CA GLU A 330 -19.84 17.46 -13.84
C GLU A 330 -18.46 18.12 -13.83
N CYS A 331 -18.33 19.32 -14.39
CA CYS A 331 -17.07 20.08 -14.34
C CYS A 331 -16.60 20.37 -12.91
N ALA A 332 -17.52 20.67 -11.99
CA ALA A 332 -17.19 20.89 -10.58
C ALA A 332 -16.53 19.66 -9.93
N SER A 333 -16.95 18.46 -10.33
CA SER A 333 -16.35 17.21 -9.84
C SER A 333 -14.91 17.02 -10.32
N PHE A 334 -14.63 17.37 -11.59
CA PHE A 334 -13.27 17.37 -12.14
C PHE A 334 -12.41 18.45 -11.49
N LEU A 335 -12.96 19.65 -11.27
CA LEU A 335 -12.27 20.76 -10.65
C LEU A 335 -11.85 20.44 -9.20
N ARG A 336 -12.74 19.79 -8.43
CA ARG A 336 -12.45 19.37 -7.06
C ARG A 336 -11.27 18.39 -7.01
N LYS A 337 -11.26 17.37 -7.88
CA LYS A 337 -10.16 16.40 -7.98
C LYS A 337 -8.85 17.07 -8.41
N ALA A 338 -8.91 17.97 -9.38
CA ALA A 338 -7.72 18.67 -9.88
C ALA A 338 -7.10 19.58 -8.81
N LEU A 339 -7.94 20.26 -8.01
CA LEU A 339 -7.51 21.07 -6.86
C LEU A 339 -6.89 20.23 -5.74
N GLU A 340 -7.47 19.07 -5.41
CA GLU A 340 -6.90 18.15 -4.41
C GLU A 340 -5.50 17.69 -4.82
N GLN A 341 -5.30 17.35 -6.10
CA GLN A 341 -3.97 16.99 -6.62
C GLN A 341 -2.98 18.16 -6.56
N TYR A 342 -3.42 19.39 -6.88
CA TYR A 342 -2.59 20.58 -6.78
C TYR A 342 -2.16 20.86 -5.32
N GLU A 343 -3.09 20.76 -4.37
CA GLU A 343 -2.83 20.95 -2.93
C GLU A 343 -1.87 19.89 -2.37
N LEU A 344 -1.99 18.64 -2.83
CA LEU A 344 -1.06 17.56 -2.48
C LEU A 344 0.36 17.83 -2.97
N LEU A 345 0.52 18.28 -4.22
CA LEU A 345 1.83 18.66 -4.78
C LEU A 345 2.44 19.84 -4.02
N GLN A 346 1.63 20.84 -3.67
CA GLN A 346 2.06 22.00 -2.87
C GLN A 346 2.53 21.59 -1.47
N HIS A 347 1.82 20.67 -0.81
CA HIS A 347 2.20 20.16 0.50
C HIS A 347 3.49 19.32 0.47
N HIS A 348 3.66 18.49 -0.58
CA HIS A 348 4.85 17.66 -0.75
C HIS A 348 6.11 18.53 -0.89
N GLN A 349 6.03 19.59 -1.70
CA GLN A 349 7.13 20.53 -1.88
C GLN A 349 7.44 21.33 -0.61
N ARG A 350 6.42 21.80 0.12
CA ARG A 350 6.62 22.49 1.42
C ARG A 350 7.32 21.60 2.43
N ASN A 351 7.01 20.31 2.46
CA ASN A 351 7.67 19.34 3.34
C ASN A 351 9.13 19.09 2.94
N LEU A 352 9.44 18.99 1.64
CA LEU A 352 10.82 18.89 1.16
C LEU A 352 11.65 20.12 1.55
N ARG A 353 11.12 21.33 1.33
CA ARG A 353 11.78 22.59 1.73
C ARG A 353 11.96 22.71 3.24
N ARG A 354 10.98 22.27 4.04
CA ARG A 354 11.07 22.23 5.50
C ARG A 354 12.10 21.22 5.99
N ASN A 355 12.15 20.02 5.39
CA ASN A 355 13.13 19.00 5.72
C ASN A 355 14.56 19.48 5.42
N ARG A 356 14.77 20.21 4.31
CA ARG A 356 16.06 20.84 4.00
C ARG A 356 16.44 21.90 5.01
N ARG A 357 15.52 22.80 5.40
CA ARG A 357 15.77 23.79 6.48
C ARG A 357 16.17 23.13 7.79
N ASN A 358 15.46 22.07 8.19
CA ASN A 358 15.80 21.31 9.39
C ASN A 358 17.16 20.59 9.28
N HIS A 359 17.54 20.15 8.08
CA HIS A 359 18.83 19.49 7.84
C HIS A 359 20.00 20.50 7.84
N VAL A 360 19.79 21.70 7.32
CA VAL A 360 20.74 22.83 7.38
C VAL A 360 20.88 23.32 8.82
N SER A 361 19.77 23.49 9.56
CA SER A 361 19.83 23.86 10.99
C SER A 361 20.55 22.82 11.85
N ARG A 362 20.36 21.52 11.59
CA ARG A 362 21.10 20.45 12.29
C ARG A 362 22.59 20.38 11.93
N ARG A 363 23.00 20.84 10.74
CA ARG A 363 24.42 21.00 10.39
C ARG A 363 25.03 22.21 11.09
N LEU A 364 24.32 23.33 11.12
CA LEU A 364 24.77 24.53 11.84
C LEU A 364 24.89 24.32 13.36
N GLU A 365 24.09 23.42 13.95
CA GLU A 365 24.25 22.98 15.36
C GLU A 365 25.40 21.99 15.57
N ALA A 366 25.87 21.30 14.52
CA ALA A 366 26.99 20.36 14.56
C ALA A 366 28.33 20.99 14.18
N ASP A 367 28.32 22.09 13.42
CA ASP A 367 29.52 22.78 12.92
C ASP A 367 30.12 23.80 13.93
N SER A 368 29.63 23.84 15.18
CA SER A 368 30.37 24.55 16.26
C SER A 368 31.62 23.82 16.74
N ASP A 369 31.83 22.55 16.34
CA ASP A 369 33.05 21.80 16.64
C ASP A 369 33.51 20.99 15.41
N SER A 370 34.06 21.66 14.40
CA SER A 370 35.22 21.21 13.58
C SER A 370 35.27 21.89 12.21
N ASN A 371 36.43 22.48 11.91
CA ASN A 371 36.79 22.93 10.57
C ASN A 371 36.95 21.72 9.64
N SER A 372 36.16 21.66 8.57
CA SER A 372 36.63 21.09 7.31
C SER A 372 35.99 21.83 6.16
N GLU A 373 36.85 22.45 5.35
CA GLU A 373 36.52 22.97 4.02
C GLU A 373 35.99 21.85 3.13
N GLY A 374 34.99 22.20 2.33
CA GLY A 374 34.33 21.32 1.37
C GLY A 374 33.06 21.98 0.87
N GLY A 375 33.21 22.92 -0.08
CA GLY A 375 32.09 23.56 -0.74
C GLY A 375 31.31 22.55 -1.56
N ASP A 376 30.12 22.18 -1.09
CA ASP A 376 29.07 21.58 -1.91
C ASP A 376 28.05 22.68 -2.19
N ASP A 377 28.19 23.27 -3.37
CA ASP A 377 27.19 24.14 -3.98
C ASP A 377 25.90 23.31 -4.08
N PHE A 378 24.81 23.81 -3.48
CA PHE A 378 23.55 23.06 -3.45
C PHE A 378 22.88 23.11 -4.81
N GLU A 379 23.32 22.24 -5.71
CA GLU A 379 22.65 21.97 -6.97
C GLU A 379 21.21 21.51 -6.68
N VAL A 380 20.25 22.19 -7.31
CA VAL A 380 18.82 21.87 -7.20
C VAL A 380 18.63 20.44 -7.72
N THR A 381 18.22 19.52 -6.86
CA THR A 381 18.02 18.12 -7.26
C THR A 381 16.93 18.04 -8.34
N SER A 382 17.18 17.28 -9.41
CA SER A 382 16.25 17.02 -10.53
C SER A 382 14.80 16.67 -10.12
N ASP A 383 14.62 16.08 -8.93
CA ASP A 383 13.31 15.77 -8.34
C ASP A 383 12.50 17.01 -7.92
N GLU A 384 13.14 18.10 -7.48
CA GLU A 384 12.44 19.37 -7.14
C GLU A 384 11.96 20.06 -8.42
N GLU A 385 12.77 20.08 -9.47
CA GLU A 385 12.38 20.60 -10.78
C GLU A 385 11.24 19.78 -11.39
N SER A 386 11.27 18.45 -11.27
CA SER A 386 10.20 17.57 -11.75
C SER A 386 8.88 17.82 -11.01
N LEU A 387 8.91 18.05 -9.70
CA LEU A 387 7.72 18.35 -8.90
C LEU A 387 7.18 19.76 -9.17
N ASP A 388 8.06 20.75 -9.37
CA ASP A 388 7.65 22.11 -9.75
C ASP A 388 7.01 22.14 -11.14
N MET A 389 7.57 21.39 -12.10
CA MET A 389 6.99 21.23 -13.44
C MET A 389 5.60 20.57 -13.37
N LYS A 390 5.45 19.47 -12.63
CA LYS A 390 4.16 18.79 -12.42
C LYS A 390 3.13 19.69 -11.73
N ARG A 391 3.57 20.51 -10.77
CA ARG A 391 2.70 21.48 -10.09
C ARG A 391 2.19 22.55 -11.05
N ARG A 392 3.07 23.10 -11.91
CA ARG A 392 2.69 24.09 -12.93
C ARG A 392 1.75 23.49 -13.97
N GLU A 393 2.00 22.26 -14.41
CA GLU A 393 1.09 21.54 -15.31
C GLU A 393 -0.27 21.33 -14.66
N GLN A 394 -0.30 20.89 -13.41
CA GLN A 394 -1.55 20.72 -12.67
C GLN A 394 -2.29 22.05 -12.46
N ALA A 395 -1.57 23.15 -12.22
CA ALA A 395 -2.16 24.50 -12.13
C ALA A 395 -2.87 24.87 -13.44
N LYS A 396 -2.22 24.62 -14.59
CA LYS A 396 -2.82 24.84 -15.91
C LYS A 396 -4.07 23.98 -16.10
N THR A 397 -4.04 22.71 -15.71
CA THR A 397 -5.21 21.83 -15.76
C THR A 397 -6.37 22.37 -14.91
N VAL A 398 -6.10 22.83 -13.68
CA VAL A 398 -7.11 23.44 -12.81
C VAL A 398 -7.71 24.69 -13.47
N ARG A 399 -6.88 25.56 -14.08
CA ARG A 399 -7.35 26.76 -14.78
C ARG A 399 -8.19 26.44 -16.01
N ASN A 400 -7.81 25.43 -16.79
CA ASN A 400 -8.58 25.00 -17.96
C ASN A 400 -9.96 24.48 -17.56
N ILE A 401 -10.05 23.67 -16.50
CA ILE A 401 -11.33 23.18 -15.98
C ILE A 401 -12.17 24.33 -15.41
N GLU A 402 -11.55 25.31 -14.72
CA GLU A 402 -12.24 26.50 -14.21
C GLU A 402 -12.87 27.32 -15.35
N VAL A 403 -12.12 27.58 -16.41
CA VAL A 403 -12.61 28.33 -17.58
C VAL A 403 -13.79 27.61 -18.21
N HIS A 404 -13.65 26.32 -18.48
CA HIS A 404 -14.71 25.52 -19.08
C HIS A 404 -15.98 25.48 -18.21
N MET A 405 -15.83 25.34 -16.88
CA MET A 405 -16.96 25.41 -15.95
C MET A 405 -17.68 26.77 -16.00
N ARG A 406 -16.94 27.88 -16.07
CA ARG A 406 -17.51 29.24 -16.17
C ARG A 406 -18.23 29.48 -17.50
N GLU A 407 -17.71 28.93 -18.59
CA GLU A 407 -18.36 28.96 -19.91
C GLU A 407 -19.71 28.24 -19.87
N LEU A 408 -19.76 27.03 -19.32
CA LEU A 408 -21.00 26.25 -19.16
C LEU A 408 -22.02 26.95 -18.26
N ILE A 409 -21.58 27.57 -17.15
CA ILE A 409 -22.46 28.37 -16.28
C ILE A 409 -23.04 29.57 -17.06
N THR A 410 -22.22 30.22 -17.89
CA THR A 410 -22.66 31.37 -18.71
C THR A 410 -23.65 30.93 -19.79
N GLN A 411 -23.42 29.77 -20.41
CA GLN A 411 -24.31 29.18 -21.39
C GLN A 411 -25.66 28.80 -20.75
N HIS A 412 -25.66 28.11 -19.61
CA HIS A 412 -26.88 27.79 -18.86
C HIS A 412 -27.64 29.05 -18.42
N ARG A 413 -26.95 30.11 -17.98
CA ARG A 413 -27.60 31.39 -17.63
C ARG A 413 -28.28 32.06 -18.83
N ARG A 414 -27.78 31.84 -20.04
CA ARG A 414 -28.39 32.39 -21.28
C ARG A 414 -29.62 31.59 -21.72
N THR A 415 -29.60 30.27 -21.58
CA THR A 415 -30.70 29.38 -21.97
C THR A 415 -31.80 29.29 -20.90
N GLU A 416 -31.46 29.30 -19.62
CA GLU A 416 -32.39 29.12 -18.51
C GLU A 416 -32.49 30.39 -17.64
N LYS A 417 -33.34 31.33 -18.06
CA LYS A 417 -33.58 32.60 -17.31
C LYS A 417 -34.27 32.43 -15.94
N ARG A 418 -34.62 31.20 -15.54
CA ARG A 418 -35.49 30.92 -14.38
C ARG A 418 -34.77 30.96 -13.03
N TRP A 419 -33.44 30.83 -12.97
CA TRP A 419 -32.69 30.75 -11.71
C TRP A 419 -31.29 31.39 -11.79
N PRO A 420 -31.16 32.73 -11.64
CA PRO A 420 -29.89 33.44 -11.79
C PRO A 420 -28.76 32.96 -10.84
N GLY A 421 -29.14 32.45 -9.65
CA GLY A 421 -28.20 32.07 -8.58
C GLY A 421 -27.98 30.57 -8.38
N ALA A 422 -28.45 29.69 -9.27
CA ALA A 422 -28.37 28.24 -9.10
C ALA A 422 -26.93 27.71 -8.91
N TYR A 423 -25.92 28.43 -9.44
CA TYR A 423 -24.52 28.03 -9.44
C TYR A 423 -23.63 28.89 -8.52
N ASP A 424 -24.20 29.84 -7.77
CA ASP A 424 -23.43 30.75 -6.91
C ASP A 424 -22.80 30.02 -5.72
N ASN A 425 -23.37 28.90 -5.28
CA ASN A 425 -22.79 28.05 -4.23
C ASN A 425 -21.55 27.30 -4.74
N LEU A 426 -21.57 26.83 -5.99
CA LEU A 426 -20.43 26.17 -6.64
C LEU A 426 -19.28 27.15 -6.86
N LEU A 427 -19.58 28.37 -7.33
CA LEU A 427 -18.57 29.42 -7.49
C LEU A 427 -17.95 29.84 -6.14
N ARG A 428 -18.76 29.91 -5.07
CA ARG A 428 -18.27 30.20 -3.71
C ARG A 428 -17.40 29.08 -3.15
N GLU A 429 -17.74 27.81 -3.39
CA GLU A 429 -16.98 26.65 -2.92
C GLU A 429 -15.52 26.70 -3.39
N PHE A 430 -15.31 26.99 -4.67
CA PHE A 430 -13.97 26.95 -5.27
C PHE A 430 -13.21 28.27 -5.16
N HIS A 431 -13.88 29.40 -4.88
CA HIS A 431 -13.27 30.73 -4.90
C HIS A 431 -11.97 30.83 -4.07
N HIS A 432 -12.02 30.39 -2.81
CA HIS A 432 -10.86 30.45 -1.90
C HIS A 432 -9.75 29.47 -2.24
N ARG A 433 -10.06 28.37 -2.96
CA ARG A 433 -9.08 27.35 -3.37
C ARG A 433 -8.38 27.77 -4.65
N LEU A 434 -9.13 28.31 -5.62
CA LEU A 434 -8.62 28.83 -6.89
C LEU A 434 -7.73 30.08 -6.73
N GLN A 435 -7.96 30.89 -5.69
CA GLN A 435 -7.06 32.00 -5.33
C GLN A 435 -5.66 31.53 -4.92
N LYS A 436 -5.52 30.29 -4.45
CA LYS A 436 -4.25 29.72 -3.98
C LYS A 436 -3.49 28.96 -5.08
N VAL A 437 -4.05 28.92 -6.30
CA VAL A 437 -3.45 28.27 -7.47
C VAL A 437 -2.63 29.30 -8.23
N GLU A 438 -1.31 29.27 -8.02
CA GLU A 438 -0.29 30.06 -8.72
C GLU A 438 0.08 29.45 -10.08
#